data_AF-A0A8T9DB89-F1
#
_entry.id   AF-A0A8T9DB89-F1
#
_cell.length_a   1.000
_cell.length_b   1.000
_cell.length_c   1.000
_cell.angle_alpha   90.00
_cell.angle_beta   90.00
_cell.angle_gamma   90.00
#
_symmetry.space_group_name_H-M   'P 1'
#
loop_
_entity.id
_entity.type
_entity.pdbx_description
1 polymer ?
#
loop_
_entity_poly.entity_id
_entity_poly.type
_entity_poly.pdbx_seq_one_letter_code
_entity_poly.pdbx_strand_id
1 'polypeptide(L)'
;MPIKDAFGLAFSGATEAGFAPYSQAVRQLQCFIGDPVAAVDRAITQDPGFVMAHVFKGYLFGLATEREAMAVARACHEAALPLAATKREQAHVSALGRLANGRWHEAAGILDDIAIDFPLDAVALQVGHQIDFFTGNARMLHDRIARASPSWQSDMPGYHAILGMQAFGLEEMGEYIRAEKLGRTAVEIEPRDGWAQHAVAHVMEMQSRQRDGIAWMRANPEAWTRESFLKVHNWWHLALFHYDLGDTDEVLALYDGPIYGARSMLALNMVDASAILWRLYLGGADVGDRWAALAANWAPKAGAANYAFNDAHAMMAFVGAGLDAPVRTLLEAQREAMAGNDDNATFTRDVGHPLTLGIKAFGEGNYPEAIGLIRPIRAIANRFGGSHAQRDVIDLTLIEAALRAGDGALATALTAERSMARPDSPLAALFSRRAADLSEN
;
A
#
# COMPACT_ATOMS: atom_id res chain seq x y z
N MET A 1 22.50 -29.16 16.78
CA MET A 1 22.12 -27.97 17.58
C MET A 1 21.12 -27.18 16.76
N PRO A 2 20.12 -26.51 17.36
CA PRO A 2 19.20 -25.68 16.59
C PRO A 2 19.98 -24.57 15.90
N ILE A 3 19.68 -24.31 14.63
CA ILE A 3 20.21 -23.15 13.91
C ILE A 3 19.71 -21.89 14.62
N LYS A 4 20.61 -20.91 14.78
CA LYS A 4 20.29 -19.60 15.31
C LYS A 4 20.80 -18.52 14.37
N ASP A 5 20.06 -17.43 14.25
CA ASP A 5 20.54 -16.26 13.52
C ASP A 5 21.53 -15.42 14.35
N ALA A 6 21.97 -14.29 13.77
CA ALA A 6 22.86 -13.33 14.41
C ALA A 6 22.27 -12.67 15.68
N PHE A 7 20.95 -12.78 15.90
CA PHE A 7 20.24 -12.24 17.06
C PHE A 7 19.95 -13.31 18.11
N GLY A 8 20.37 -14.56 17.87
CA GLY A 8 20.18 -15.69 18.77
C GLY A 8 18.78 -16.33 18.71
N LEU A 9 17.94 -15.95 17.73
CA LEU A 9 16.63 -16.54 17.52
C LEU A 9 16.79 -17.95 16.95
N ALA A 10 16.14 -18.95 17.56
CA ALA A 10 16.20 -20.33 17.11
C ALA A 10 15.24 -20.61 15.95
N PHE A 11 15.67 -21.44 15.01
CA PHE A 11 14.95 -21.86 13.82
C PHE A 11 14.80 -23.39 13.79
N SER A 12 13.60 -23.88 14.07
CA SER A 12 13.28 -25.30 14.17
C SER A 12 13.23 -25.96 12.79
N GLY A 13 13.84 -27.13 12.69
CA GLY A 13 13.89 -27.92 11.45
C GLY A 13 14.81 -27.37 10.36
N ALA A 14 15.53 -26.28 10.63
CA ALA A 14 16.54 -25.75 9.72
C ALA A 14 17.89 -26.47 9.86
N THR A 15 18.59 -26.58 8.74
CA THR A 15 20.03 -26.82 8.64
C THR A 15 20.71 -25.56 8.07
N GLU A 16 22.04 -25.52 8.05
CA GLU A 16 22.77 -24.42 7.39
C GLU A 16 22.39 -24.28 5.90
N ALA A 17 22.07 -25.41 5.24
CA ALA A 17 21.73 -25.45 3.82
C ALA A 17 20.39 -24.76 3.51
N GLY A 18 19.37 -24.91 4.37
CA GLY A 18 18.11 -24.18 4.22
C GLY A 18 18.11 -22.80 4.88
N PHE A 19 18.92 -22.58 5.92
CA PHE A 19 18.99 -21.27 6.57
C PHE A 19 19.58 -20.17 5.68
N ALA A 20 20.65 -20.45 4.93
CA ALA A 20 21.25 -19.46 4.03
C ALA A 20 20.26 -18.88 2.98
N PRO A 21 19.51 -19.70 2.20
CA PRO A 21 18.51 -19.16 1.27
C PRO A 21 17.30 -18.52 2.00
N TYR A 22 16.94 -18.95 3.20
CA TYR A 22 15.93 -18.27 4.01
C TYR A 22 16.39 -16.86 4.42
N SER A 23 17.62 -16.71 4.94
CA SER A 23 18.17 -15.40 5.29
C SER A 23 18.28 -14.47 4.08
N GLN A 24 18.63 -15.02 2.90
CA GLN A 24 18.57 -14.29 1.64
C GLN A 24 17.15 -13.77 1.35
N ALA A 25 16.13 -14.62 1.50
CA ALA A 25 14.74 -14.26 1.28
C ALA A 25 14.25 -13.15 2.23
N VAL A 26 14.64 -13.21 3.51
CA VAL A 26 14.34 -12.15 4.49
C VAL A 26 14.98 -10.83 4.08
N ARG A 27 16.26 -10.83 3.70
CA ARG A 27 16.94 -9.61 3.22
C ARG A 27 16.30 -9.04 1.96
N GLN A 28 15.89 -9.91 1.03
CA GLN A 28 15.18 -9.50 -0.18
C GLN A 28 13.85 -8.81 0.15
N LEU A 29 13.09 -9.33 1.11
CA LEU A 29 11.87 -8.67 1.58
C LEU A 29 12.17 -7.35 2.29
N GLN A 30 13.20 -7.26 3.13
CA GLN A 30 13.61 -6.02 3.82
C GLN A 30 13.88 -4.87 2.85
N CYS A 31 14.44 -5.15 1.68
CA CYS A 31 14.67 -4.15 0.63
C CYS A 31 13.54 -4.06 -0.41
N PHE A 32 12.56 -4.97 -0.39
CA PHE A 32 11.58 -5.18 -1.45
C PHE A 32 12.20 -5.43 -2.84
N ILE A 33 13.20 -6.31 -2.92
CA ILE A 33 13.93 -6.62 -4.16
C ILE A 33 14.03 -8.12 -4.46
N GLY A 34 14.35 -8.43 -5.72
CA GLY A 34 14.75 -9.77 -6.15
C GLY A 34 13.57 -10.73 -6.23
N ASP A 35 13.75 -11.94 -5.71
CA ASP A 35 12.73 -12.98 -5.68
C ASP A 35 12.80 -13.77 -4.35
N PRO A 36 12.20 -13.24 -3.27
CA PRO A 36 12.18 -13.89 -1.97
C PRO A 36 11.38 -15.19 -1.99
N VAL A 37 10.43 -15.36 -2.93
CA VAL A 37 9.67 -16.61 -3.09
C VAL A 37 10.58 -17.73 -3.58
N ALA A 38 11.35 -17.50 -4.64
CA ALA A 38 12.30 -18.49 -5.13
C ALA A 38 13.38 -18.81 -4.10
N ALA A 39 13.82 -17.82 -3.30
CA ALA A 39 14.77 -18.04 -2.22
C ALA A 39 14.20 -18.91 -1.11
N VAL A 40 13.00 -18.61 -0.60
CA VAL A 40 12.38 -19.42 0.45
C VAL A 40 11.95 -20.81 -0.04
N ASP A 41 11.60 -20.97 -1.32
CA ASP A 41 11.33 -22.28 -1.92
C ASP A 41 12.57 -23.18 -1.92
N ARG A 42 13.75 -22.61 -2.17
CA ARG A 42 15.00 -23.36 -2.00
C ARG A 42 15.21 -23.76 -0.53
N ALA A 43 14.91 -22.88 0.42
CA ALA A 43 15.01 -23.21 1.85
C ALA A 43 14.11 -24.39 2.24
N ILE A 44 12.85 -24.37 1.80
CA ILE A 44 11.89 -25.46 2.04
C ILE A 44 12.32 -26.76 1.35
N THR A 45 12.89 -26.66 0.15
CA THR A 45 13.39 -27.84 -0.59
C THR A 45 14.55 -28.52 0.13
N GLN A 46 15.47 -27.74 0.70
CA GLN A 46 16.59 -28.29 1.49
C GLN A 46 16.10 -28.86 2.82
N ASP A 47 15.21 -28.13 3.50
CA ASP A 47 14.73 -28.46 4.83
C ASP A 47 13.19 -28.44 4.90
N PRO A 48 12.50 -29.52 4.50
CA PRO A 48 11.03 -29.56 4.51
C PRO A 48 10.39 -29.35 5.89
N GLY A 49 11.13 -29.62 6.96
CA GLY A 49 10.71 -29.38 8.35
C GLY A 49 10.99 -27.97 8.86
N PHE A 50 11.51 -27.06 8.03
CA PHE A 50 11.88 -25.71 8.45
C PHE A 50 10.65 -24.81 8.63
N VAL A 51 10.22 -24.66 9.89
CA VAL A 51 8.98 -23.96 10.27
C VAL A 51 8.90 -22.56 9.71
N MET A 52 9.91 -21.72 9.98
CA MET A 52 9.88 -20.32 9.55
C MET A 52 9.97 -20.14 8.04
N ALA A 53 10.53 -21.08 7.28
CA ALA A 53 10.53 -20.99 5.83
C ALA A 53 9.11 -21.13 5.25
N HIS A 54 8.33 -22.09 5.75
CA HIS A 54 6.90 -22.20 5.41
C HIS A 54 6.13 -20.96 5.84
N VAL A 55 6.32 -20.50 7.08
CA VAL A 55 5.62 -19.31 7.58
C VAL A 55 5.95 -18.06 6.75
N PHE A 56 7.23 -17.83 6.47
CA PHE A 56 7.68 -16.68 5.68
C PHE A 56 7.12 -16.71 4.27
N LYS A 57 7.15 -17.86 3.58
CA LYS A 57 6.47 -18.02 2.29
C LYS A 57 4.99 -17.68 2.41
N GLY A 58 4.33 -18.22 3.43
CA GLY A 58 2.92 -17.92 3.71
C GLY A 58 2.64 -16.42 3.86
N TYR A 59 3.50 -15.68 4.56
CA TYR A 59 3.36 -14.22 4.69
C TYR A 59 3.55 -13.47 3.38
N LEU A 60 4.53 -13.84 2.54
CA LEU A 60 4.74 -13.20 1.23
C LEU A 60 3.46 -13.24 0.39
N PHE A 61 2.78 -14.40 0.36
CA PHE A 61 1.52 -14.55 -0.35
C PHE A 61 0.34 -13.94 0.40
N GLY A 62 0.32 -14.04 1.74
CA GLY A 62 -0.70 -13.46 2.61
C GLY A 62 -0.79 -11.93 2.53
N LEU A 63 0.31 -11.27 2.20
CA LEU A 63 0.39 -9.81 2.04
C LEU A 63 0.22 -9.34 0.59
N ALA A 64 0.06 -10.25 -0.38
CA ALA A 64 -0.05 -9.89 -1.79
C ALA A 64 -1.38 -9.21 -2.16
N THR A 65 -2.40 -9.27 -1.28
CA THR A 65 -3.76 -8.75 -1.50
C THR A 65 -4.46 -9.33 -2.74
N GLU A 66 -4.09 -10.55 -3.15
CA GLU A 66 -4.74 -11.28 -4.24
C GLU A 66 -5.44 -12.54 -3.73
N ARG A 67 -6.62 -12.83 -4.28
CA ARG A 67 -7.46 -13.97 -3.86
C ARG A 67 -6.72 -15.30 -4.04
N GLU A 68 -6.02 -15.49 -5.15
CA GLU A 68 -5.29 -16.71 -5.49
C GLU A 68 -4.09 -16.91 -4.55
N ALA A 69 -3.43 -15.83 -4.13
CA ALA A 69 -2.31 -15.88 -3.20
C ALA A 69 -2.71 -16.42 -1.81
N MET A 70 -3.96 -16.17 -1.37
CA MET A 70 -4.45 -16.68 -0.09
C MET A 70 -4.48 -18.21 -0.02
N ALA A 71 -4.67 -18.90 -1.14
CA ALA A 71 -4.61 -20.37 -1.18
C ALA A 71 -3.20 -20.88 -0.85
N VAL A 72 -2.17 -20.20 -1.35
CA VAL A 72 -0.76 -20.53 -1.04
C VAL A 72 -0.46 -20.25 0.44
N ALA A 73 -0.95 -19.13 0.97
CA ALA A 73 -0.78 -18.80 2.39
C ALA A 73 -1.39 -19.87 3.32
N ARG A 74 -2.60 -20.36 3.00
CA ARG A 74 -3.24 -21.47 3.74
C ARG A 74 -2.45 -22.77 3.65
N ALA A 75 -1.99 -23.14 2.45
CA ALA A 75 -1.17 -24.35 2.28
C ALA A 75 0.14 -24.28 3.10
N CYS A 76 0.78 -23.11 3.16
CA CYS A 76 1.97 -22.91 3.98
C CYS A 76 1.66 -23.01 5.48
N HIS A 77 0.52 -22.48 5.93
CA HIS A 77 0.05 -22.62 7.31
C HIS A 77 -0.16 -24.10 7.67
N GLU A 78 -0.87 -24.85 6.82
CA GLU A 78 -1.14 -26.27 7.00
C GLU A 78 0.15 -27.10 7.05
N ALA A 79 1.13 -26.78 6.20
CA ALA A 79 2.43 -27.43 6.19
C ALA A 79 3.25 -27.16 7.47
N ALA A 80 3.12 -25.97 8.05
CA ALA A 80 3.85 -25.59 9.26
C ALA A 80 3.20 -26.12 10.56
N LEU A 81 1.88 -26.33 10.55
CA LEU A 81 1.08 -26.70 11.73
C LEU A 81 1.56 -27.97 12.49
N PRO A 82 1.93 -29.09 11.82
CA PRO A 82 2.35 -30.30 12.53
C PRO A 82 3.83 -30.30 12.94
N LEU A 83 4.61 -29.29 12.55
CA LEU A 83 6.05 -29.26 12.78
C LEU A 83 6.38 -28.88 14.23
N ALA A 84 7.44 -29.48 14.79
CA ALA A 84 7.94 -29.10 16.10
C ALA A 84 8.52 -27.67 16.04
N ALA A 85 7.96 -26.77 16.85
CA ALA A 85 8.25 -25.34 16.80
C ALA A 85 8.48 -24.77 18.21
N THR A 86 9.32 -23.75 18.32
CA THR A 86 9.46 -22.95 19.55
C THR A 86 8.20 -22.12 19.82
N LYS A 87 8.07 -21.54 21.02
CA LYS A 87 6.92 -20.65 21.36
C LYS A 87 6.78 -19.49 20.35
N ARG A 88 7.90 -18.86 19.96
CA ARG A 88 7.95 -17.79 18.96
C ARG A 88 7.43 -18.25 17.59
N GLU A 89 7.94 -19.39 17.12
CA GLU A 89 7.54 -19.96 15.83
C GLU A 89 6.07 -20.41 15.82
N GLN A 90 5.57 -20.98 16.92
CA GLN A 90 4.14 -21.30 17.06
C GLN A 90 3.25 -20.06 16.98
N ALA A 91 3.68 -18.94 17.58
CA ALA A 91 2.97 -17.68 17.47
C ALA A 91 2.95 -17.17 16.00
N HIS A 92 4.06 -17.30 15.27
CA HIS A 92 4.09 -17.00 13.84
C HIS A 92 3.18 -17.91 13.01
N VAL A 93 3.14 -19.22 13.29
CA VAL A 93 2.21 -20.15 12.62
C VAL A 93 0.75 -19.72 12.87
N SER A 94 0.43 -19.32 14.11
CA SER A 94 -0.89 -18.80 14.49
C SER A 94 -1.24 -17.51 13.74
N ALA A 95 -0.33 -16.53 13.71
CA ALA A 95 -0.52 -15.27 12.98
C ALA A 95 -0.73 -15.50 11.48
N LEU A 96 0.04 -16.38 10.84
CA LEU A 96 -0.18 -16.76 9.45
C LEU A 96 -1.56 -17.39 9.24
N GLY A 97 -1.99 -18.27 10.15
CA GLY A 97 -3.33 -18.86 10.09
C GLY A 97 -4.44 -17.82 10.15
N ARG A 98 -4.31 -16.78 10.99
CA ARG A 98 -5.23 -15.64 11.03
C ARG A 98 -5.23 -14.86 9.72
N LEU A 99 -4.05 -14.48 9.23
CA LEU A 99 -3.91 -13.73 7.99
C LEU A 99 -4.48 -14.48 6.78
N ALA A 100 -4.17 -15.77 6.64
CA ALA A 100 -4.63 -16.61 5.53
C ALA A 100 -6.16 -16.85 5.49
N ASN A 101 -6.84 -16.53 6.59
CA ASN A 101 -8.30 -16.54 6.72
C ASN A 101 -8.90 -15.11 6.79
N GLY A 102 -8.15 -14.09 6.37
CA GLY A 102 -8.63 -12.70 6.29
C GLY A 102 -8.80 -12.00 7.64
N ARG A 103 -8.23 -12.53 8.73
CA ARG A 103 -8.27 -11.93 10.07
C ARG A 103 -7.00 -11.11 10.31
N TRP A 104 -6.85 -10.03 9.56
CA TRP A 104 -5.70 -9.13 9.55
C TRP A 104 -5.41 -8.54 10.94
N HIS A 105 -6.43 -8.03 11.64
CA HIS A 105 -6.24 -7.42 12.97
C HIS A 105 -5.80 -8.45 14.01
N GLU A 106 -6.34 -9.67 13.97
CA GLU A 106 -5.88 -10.74 14.88
C GLU A 106 -4.43 -11.15 14.59
N ALA A 107 -4.06 -11.24 13.31
CA ALA A 107 -2.68 -11.50 12.92
C ALA A 107 -1.74 -10.38 13.40
N ALA A 108 -2.13 -9.11 13.23
CA ALA A 108 -1.35 -7.95 13.65
C ALA A 108 -1.09 -7.93 15.16
N GLY A 109 -2.09 -8.31 15.96
CA GLY A 109 -1.98 -8.42 17.42
C GLY A 109 -0.98 -9.50 17.84
N ILE A 110 -1.06 -10.69 17.24
CA ILE A 110 -0.09 -11.76 17.53
C ILE A 110 1.33 -11.35 17.13
N LEU A 111 1.50 -10.70 15.98
CA LEU A 111 2.82 -10.21 15.54
C LEU A 111 3.35 -9.10 16.43
N ASP A 112 2.47 -8.32 17.09
CA ASP A 112 2.88 -7.32 18.07
C ASP A 112 3.38 -7.98 19.36
N ASP A 113 2.67 -8.98 19.85
CA ASP A 113 3.12 -9.77 21.01
C ASP A 113 4.48 -10.44 20.74
N ILE A 114 4.69 -10.96 19.51
CA ILE A 114 6.01 -11.50 19.12
C ILE A 114 7.07 -10.39 19.14
N ALA A 115 6.80 -9.22 18.58
CA ALA A 115 7.75 -8.11 18.55
C ALA A 115 8.05 -7.55 19.95
N ILE A 116 7.13 -7.68 20.91
CA ILE A 116 7.34 -7.30 22.31
C ILE A 116 8.25 -8.33 23.01
N ASP A 117 7.95 -9.61 22.87
CA ASP A 117 8.73 -10.70 23.49
C ASP A 117 10.12 -10.87 22.82
N PHE A 118 10.21 -10.60 21.52
CA PHE A 118 11.38 -10.78 20.66
C PHE A 118 11.60 -9.54 19.77
N PRO A 119 12.10 -8.42 20.32
CA PRO A 119 12.21 -7.15 19.58
C PRO A 119 13.18 -7.18 18.40
N LEU A 120 14.04 -8.20 18.30
CA LEU A 120 14.94 -8.42 17.17
C LEU A 120 14.36 -9.33 16.07
N ASP A 121 13.09 -9.74 16.20
CA ASP A 121 12.41 -10.51 15.17
C ASP A 121 11.98 -9.61 13.99
N ALA A 122 12.88 -9.50 13.02
CA ALA A 122 12.66 -8.67 11.83
C ALA A 122 11.42 -9.09 11.01
N VAL A 123 11.09 -10.38 10.99
CA VAL A 123 9.92 -10.88 10.24
C VAL A 123 8.64 -10.45 10.93
N ALA A 124 8.57 -10.57 12.26
CA ALA A 124 7.41 -10.10 13.03
C ALA A 124 7.18 -8.60 12.84
N LEU A 125 8.24 -7.80 12.91
CA LEU A 125 8.18 -6.35 12.71
C LEU A 125 7.73 -6.01 11.29
N GLN A 126 8.35 -6.60 10.27
CA GLN A 126 8.08 -6.25 8.88
C GLN A 126 6.69 -6.69 8.43
N VAL A 127 6.28 -7.91 8.75
CA VAL A 127 4.94 -8.42 8.40
C VAL A 127 3.87 -7.67 9.18
N GLY A 128 4.08 -7.43 10.48
CA GLY A 128 3.16 -6.64 11.30
C GLY A 128 2.98 -5.23 10.76
N HIS A 129 4.07 -4.56 10.39
CA HIS A 129 4.04 -3.23 9.80
C HIS A 129 3.28 -3.19 8.47
N GLN A 130 3.44 -4.20 7.60
CA GLN A 130 2.66 -4.31 6.37
C GLN A 130 1.15 -4.48 6.66
N ILE A 131 0.78 -5.31 7.64
CA ILE A 131 -0.62 -5.45 8.05
C ILE A 131 -1.16 -4.13 8.61
N ASP A 132 -0.38 -3.40 9.41
CA ASP A 132 -0.78 -2.10 9.93
C ASP A 132 -1.04 -1.10 8.79
N PHE A 133 -0.26 -1.15 7.70
CA PHE A 133 -0.52 -0.39 6.47
C PHE A 133 -1.83 -0.80 5.78
N PHE A 134 -2.03 -2.10 5.53
CA PHE A 134 -3.22 -2.59 4.84
C PHE A 134 -4.53 -2.38 5.62
N THR A 135 -4.44 -2.22 6.95
CA THR A 135 -5.56 -1.92 7.84
C THR A 135 -5.67 -0.41 8.18
N GLY A 136 -4.74 0.41 7.67
CA GLY A 136 -4.69 1.85 7.88
C GLY A 136 -4.49 2.27 9.34
N ASN A 137 -3.76 1.47 10.11
CA ASN A 137 -3.44 1.72 11.51
C ASN A 137 -2.13 2.52 11.64
N ALA A 138 -2.20 3.83 11.35
CA ALA A 138 -1.06 4.74 11.41
C ALA A 138 -0.33 4.74 12.77
N ARG A 139 -1.10 4.62 13.87
CA ARG A 139 -0.53 4.50 15.20
C ARG A 139 0.36 3.26 15.32
N MET A 140 -0.06 2.12 14.79
CA MET A 140 0.73 0.89 14.89
C MET A 140 1.91 0.84 13.92
N LEU A 141 1.79 1.47 12.74
CA LEU A 141 2.94 1.70 11.86
C LEU A 141 4.09 2.40 12.61
N HIS A 142 3.76 3.40 13.44
CA HIS A 142 4.71 4.09 14.30
C HIS A 142 5.10 3.27 15.54
N ASP A 143 4.13 2.89 16.37
CA ASP A 143 4.37 2.42 17.72
C ASP A 143 5.00 1.01 17.77
N ARG A 144 4.71 0.13 16.80
CA ARG A 144 5.31 -1.21 16.71
C ARG A 144 6.82 -1.13 16.60
N ILE A 145 7.29 -0.27 15.69
CA ILE A 145 8.71 -0.11 15.43
C ILE A 145 9.36 0.69 16.56
N ALA A 146 8.68 1.70 17.10
CA ALA A 146 9.16 2.48 18.23
C ALA A 146 9.42 1.61 19.47
N ARG A 147 8.56 0.61 19.75
CA ARG A 147 8.75 -0.34 20.86
C ARG A 147 10.00 -1.20 20.70
N ALA A 148 10.29 -1.67 19.49
CA ALA A 148 11.46 -2.51 19.23
C ALA A 148 12.76 -1.71 19.13
N SER A 149 12.68 -0.44 18.69
CA SER A 149 13.83 0.42 18.39
C SER A 149 14.96 0.43 19.44
N PRO A 150 14.71 0.44 20.76
CA PRO A 150 15.79 0.41 21.76
C PRO A 150 16.70 -0.83 21.71
N SER A 151 16.25 -1.91 21.08
CA SER A 151 17.03 -3.15 20.92
C SER A 151 17.90 -3.15 19.66
N TRP A 152 17.64 -2.24 18.71
CA TRP A 152 18.30 -2.20 17.41
C TRP A 152 19.44 -1.17 17.38
N GLN A 153 20.61 -1.61 16.90
CA GLN A 153 21.83 -0.79 16.80
C GLN A 153 22.28 -0.64 15.35
N SER A 154 23.04 0.42 15.07
CA SER A 154 23.42 0.81 13.70
C SER A 154 24.30 -0.19 12.96
N ASP A 155 25.01 -1.06 13.69
CA ASP A 155 25.86 -2.12 13.14
C ASP A 155 25.13 -3.46 12.95
N MET A 156 23.86 -3.55 13.37
CA MET A 156 23.06 -4.76 13.23
C MET A 156 22.58 -4.94 11.78
N PRO A 157 22.62 -6.18 11.24
CA PRO A 157 22.02 -6.48 9.94
C PRO A 157 20.54 -6.10 9.88
N GLY A 158 20.10 -5.42 8.82
CA GLY A 158 18.71 -5.02 8.66
C GLY A 158 18.30 -3.75 9.43
N TYR A 159 19.22 -3.06 10.11
CA TYR A 159 18.92 -1.80 10.80
C TYR A 159 18.28 -0.74 9.88
N HIS A 160 18.72 -0.69 8.61
CA HIS A 160 18.11 0.21 7.60
C HIS A 160 16.60 -0.01 7.48
N ALA A 161 16.12 -1.25 7.51
CA ALA A 161 14.70 -1.56 7.37
C ALA A 161 13.90 -1.10 8.59
N ILE A 162 14.48 -1.15 9.79
CA ILE A 162 13.87 -0.60 11.01
C ILE A 162 13.72 0.92 10.90
N LEU A 163 14.77 1.60 10.42
CA LEU A 163 14.72 3.04 10.16
C LEU A 163 13.68 3.40 9.08
N GLY A 164 13.62 2.63 7.99
CA GLY A 164 12.67 2.81 6.91
C GLY A 164 11.21 2.64 7.35
N MET A 165 10.92 1.59 8.13
CA MET A 165 9.59 1.38 8.70
C MET A 165 9.24 2.48 9.72
N GLN A 166 10.16 2.86 10.61
CA GLN A 166 9.94 3.96 11.54
C GLN A 166 9.69 5.29 10.82
N ALA A 167 10.42 5.55 9.72
CA ALA A 167 10.25 6.75 8.90
C ALA A 167 8.84 6.81 8.32
N PHE A 168 8.34 5.70 7.77
CA PHE A 168 6.99 5.63 7.23
C PHE A 168 5.92 5.76 8.32
N GLY A 169 6.09 5.10 9.48
CA GLY A 169 5.16 5.28 10.60
C GLY A 169 5.09 6.72 11.11
N LEU A 170 6.23 7.42 11.16
CA LEU A 170 6.29 8.83 11.55
C LEU A 170 5.60 9.74 10.52
N GLU A 171 5.78 9.49 9.22
CA GLU A 171 5.18 10.33 8.18
C GLU A 171 3.66 10.19 8.13
N GLU A 172 3.12 8.98 8.27
CA GLU A 172 1.67 8.75 8.37
C GLU A 172 1.05 9.38 9.64
N MET A 173 1.87 9.72 10.64
CA MET A 173 1.48 10.44 11.86
C MET A 173 1.77 11.96 11.80
N GLY A 174 2.28 12.47 10.68
CA GLY A 174 2.58 13.90 10.49
C GLY A 174 3.91 14.37 11.07
N GLU A 175 4.78 13.47 11.54
CA GLU A 175 6.11 13.79 12.10
C GLU A 175 7.19 13.88 11.01
N TYR A 176 6.94 14.71 9.99
CA TYR A 176 7.67 14.74 8.73
C TYR A 176 9.18 15.00 8.86
N ILE A 177 9.62 15.90 9.73
CA ILE A 177 11.06 16.22 9.90
C ILE A 177 11.83 14.98 10.40
N ARG A 178 11.25 14.24 11.35
CA ARG A 178 11.88 13.03 11.90
C ARG A 178 11.82 11.90 10.87
N ALA A 179 10.69 11.75 10.19
CA ALA A 179 10.52 10.78 9.13
C ALA A 179 11.56 10.94 8.02
N GLU A 180 11.73 12.16 7.48
CA GLU A 180 12.71 12.43 6.42
C GLU A 180 14.12 12.07 6.86
N LYS A 181 14.52 12.48 8.08
CA LYS A 181 15.84 12.18 8.62
C LYS A 181 16.10 10.67 8.66
N LEU A 182 15.18 9.90 9.25
CA LEU A 182 15.37 8.45 9.39
C LEU A 182 15.33 7.74 8.03
N GLY A 183 14.42 8.14 7.13
CA GLY A 183 14.32 7.57 5.79
C GLY A 183 15.58 7.81 4.96
N ARG A 184 16.16 9.02 5.02
CA ARG A 184 17.43 9.33 4.35
C ARG A 184 18.58 8.50 4.92
N THR A 185 18.70 8.41 6.24
CA THR A 185 19.73 7.57 6.88
C THR A 185 19.58 6.09 6.51
N ALA A 186 18.36 5.57 6.41
CA ALA A 186 18.12 4.21 5.95
C ALA A 186 18.64 3.98 4.52
N VAL A 187 18.36 4.89 3.58
CA VAL A 187 18.87 4.84 2.20
C VAL A 187 20.39 5.01 2.13
N GLU A 188 20.99 5.81 3.01
CA GLU A 188 22.45 5.92 3.12
C GLU A 188 23.10 4.60 3.55
N ILE A 189 22.48 3.84 4.46
CA ILE A 189 22.96 2.53 4.92
C ILE A 189 22.76 1.45 3.87
N GLU A 190 21.57 1.39 3.25
CA GLU A 190 21.23 0.43 2.19
C GLU A 190 20.47 1.17 1.07
N PRO A 191 21.18 1.61 0.01
CA PRO A 191 20.58 2.35 -1.10
C PRO A 191 19.48 1.58 -1.85
N ARG A 192 19.39 0.26 -1.65
CA ARG A 192 18.38 -0.61 -2.25
C ARG A 192 17.08 -0.67 -1.45
N ASP A 193 17.00 -0.02 -0.29
CA ASP A 193 15.80 0.00 0.55
C ASP A 193 14.68 0.81 -0.13
N GLY A 194 13.82 0.11 -0.87
CA GLY A 194 12.71 0.71 -1.59
C GLY A 194 11.64 1.31 -0.67
N TRP A 195 11.52 0.83 0.58
CA TRP A 195 10.53 1.31 1.54
C TRP A 195 10.98 2.62 2.20
N ALA A 196 12.27 2.74 2.50
CA ALA A 196 12.85 4.00 2.97
C ALA A 196 12.84 5.09 1.89
N GLN A 197 13.18 4.74 0.63
CA GLN A 197 13.07 5.64 -0.51
C GLN A 197 11.64 6.20 -0.64
N HIS A 198 10.67 5.29 -0.53
CA HIS A 198 9.23 5.56 -0.54
C HIS A 198 8.81 6.50 0.59
N ALA A 199 9.22 6.23 1.84
CA ALA A 199 8.87 7.06 3.00
C ALA A 199 9.34 8.51 2.85
N VAL A 200 10.54 8.75 2.29
CA VAL A 200 11.02 10.12 2.03
C VAL A 200 10.22 10.80 0.93
N ALA A 201 9.83 10.09 -0.13
CA ALA A 201 8.97 10.65 -1.17
C ALA A 201 7.62 11.09 -0.59
N HIS A 202 7.04 10.26 0.25
CA HIS A 202 5.85 10.54 1.03
C HIS A 202 5.94 11.84 1.84
N VAL A 203 7.04 12.04 2.58
CA VAL A 203 7.27 13.28 3.33
C VAL A 203 7.28 14.52 2.42
N MET A 204 7.86 14.41 1.21
CA MET A 204 7.87 15.51 0.25
C MET A 204 6.47 15.79 -0.29
N GLU A 205 5.71 14.73 -0.57
CA GLU A 205 4.34 14.83 -1.05
C GLU A 205 3.49 15.54 -0.01
N MET A 206 3.43 15.02 1.21
CA MET A 206 2.59 15.54 2.28
C MET A 206 2.92 16.98 2.70
N GLN A 207 4.15 17.45 2.49
CA GLN A 207 4.57 18.82 2.78
C GLN A 207 4.51 19.76 1.56
N SER A 208 3.95 19.33 0.43
CA SER A 208 3.90 20.13 -0.80
C SER A 208 5.29 20.57 -1.28
N ARG A 209 6.28 19.67 -1.21
CA ARG A 209 7.68 19.89 -1.63
C ARG A 209 7.98 19.13 -2.93
N GLN A 210 7.16 19.32 -3.96
CA GLN A 210 7.19 18.55 -5.21
C GLN A 210 8.55 18.58 -5.88
N ARG A 211 9.22 19.75 -5.94
CA ARG A 211 10.54 19.89 -6.56
C ARG A 211 11.63 19.12 -5.81
N ASP A 212 11.58 19.12 -4.48
CA ASP A 212 12.49 18.33 -3.65
C ASP A 212 12.23 16.83 -3.83
N GLY A 213 10.95 16.44 -3.92
CA GLY A 213 10.52 15.08 -4.25
C GLY A 213 11.03 14.61 -5.61
N ILE A 214 10.90 15.43 -6.65
CA ILE A 214 11.43 15.13 -7.99
C ILE A 214 12.96 14.96 -7.93
N ALA A 215 13.66 15.87 -7.28
CA ALA A 215 15.12 15.79 -7.13
C ALA A 215 15.54 14.52 -6.38
N TRP A 216 14.83 14.16 -5.31
CA TRP A 216 15.06 12.94 -4.53
C TRP A 216 14.87 11.68 -5.38
N MET A 217 13.75 11.56 -6.10
CA MET A 217 13.45 10.38 -6.91
C MET A 217 14.40 10.24 -8.09
N ARG A 218 14.83 11.34 -8.69
CA ARG A 218 15.75 11.34 -9.85
C ARG A 218 17.23 11.28 -9.48
N ALA A 219 17.60 11.40 -8.21
CA ALA A 219 19.00 11.40 -7.80
C ALA A 219 19.72 10.08 -8.13
N ASN A 220 19.06 8.93 -7.91
CA ASN A 220 19.60 7.62 -8.24
C ASN A 220 18.51 6.58 -8.55
N PRO A 221 17.87 6.65 -9.75
CA PRO A 221 16.81 5.72 -10.12
C PRO A 221 17.23 4.26 -10.11
N GLU A 222 18.47 3.95 -10.49
CA GLU A 222 18.95 2.56 -10.56
C GLU A 222 18.93 1.87 -9.19
N ALA A 223 19.22 2.61 -8.11
CA ALA A 223 19.26 2.07 -6.76
C ALA A 223 17.89 1.50 -6.33
N TRP A 224 16.82 2.25 -6.54
CA TRP A 224 15.48 1.88 -6.07
C TRP A 224 14.59 1.19 -7.11
N THR A 225 14.99 1.15 -8.40
CA THR A 225 14.19 0.49 -9.46
C THR A 225 14.58 -0.93 -9.79
N ARG A 226 15.88 -1.26 -9.79
CA ARG A 226 16.37 -2.56 -10.29
C ARG A 226 15.80 -3.69 -9.45
N GLU A 227 15.10 -4.65 -10.08
CA GLU A 227 14.48 -5.81 -9.41
C GLU A 227 13.58 -5.46 -8.22
N SER A 228 13.06 -4.24 -8.13
CA SER A 228 12.27 -3.78 -6.97
C SER A 228 10.77 -4.02 -7.17
N PHE A 229 10.09 -4.52 -6.14
CA PHE A 229 8.63 -4.65 -6.09
C PHE A 229 7.94 -3.29 -5.98
N LEU A 230 8.62 -2.29 -5.39
CA LEU A 230 8.09 -0.94 -5.19
C LEU A 230 8.43 0.00 -6.33
N LYS A 231 9.10 -0.46 -7.39
CA LYS A 231 9.56 0.44 -8.47
C LYS A 231 8.39 1.22 -9.09
N VAL A 232 7.26 0.56 -9.38
CA VAL A 232 6.09 1.19 -10.00
C VAL A 232 5.49 2.22 -9.05
N HIS A 233 5.34 1.84 -7.79
CA HIS A 233 4.82 2.73 -6.74
C HIS A 233 5.71 3.96 -6.51
N ASN A 234 7.03 3.80 -6.53
CA ASN A 234 7.96 4.90 -6.44
C ASN A 234 7.93 5.81 -7.69
N TRP A 235 7.79 5.24 -8.90
CA TRP A 235 7.53 6.04 -10.10
C TRP A 235 6.19 6.78 -10.04
N TRP A 236 5.18 6.18 -9.42
CA TRP A 236 3.88 6.82 -9.19
C TRP A 236 3.99 8.04 -8.26
N HIS A 237 4.78 7.98 -7.19
CA HIS A 237 5.10 9.17 -6.37
C HIS A 237 5.76 10.28 -7.20
N LEU A 238 6.70 9.94 -8.08
CA LEU A 238 7.28 10.93 -8.99
C LEU A 238 6.21 11.57 -9.89
N ALA A 239 5.24 10.78 -10.37
CA ALA A 239 4.13 11.28 -11.15
C ALA A 239 3.19 12.19 -10.33
N LEU A 240 2.99 11.93 -9.03
CA LEU A 240 2.22 12.82 -8.16
C LEU A 240 2.85 14.20 -8.03
N PHE A 241 4.18 14.28 -7.88
CA PHE A 241 4.86 15.58 -7.82
C PHE A 241 4.65 16.39 -9.11
N HIS A 242 4.79 15.75 -10.26
CA HIS A 242 4.55 16.39 -11.56
C HIS A 242 3.07 16.76 -11.74
N TYR A 243 2.14 15.91 -11.29
CA TYR A 243 0.71 16.18 -11.34
C TYR A 243 0.34 17.44 -10.54
N ASP A 244 0.84 17.56 -9.31
CA ASP A 244 0.53 18.72 -8.45
C ASP A 244 1.14 20.03 -9.00
N LEU A 245 2.23 19.95 -9.77
CA LEU A 245 2.82 21.07 -10.51
C LEU A 245 2.08 21.40 -11.83
N GLY A 246 1.19 20.53 -12.30
CA GLY A 246 0.48 20.68 -13.57
C GLY A 246 1.26 20.18 -14.81
N ASP A 247 2.37 19.46 -14.61
CA ASP A 247 3.24 18.93 -15.67
C ASP A 247 2.60 17.68 -16.35
N THR A 248 1.45 17.86 -17.00
CA THR A 248 0.61 16.76 -17.52
C THR A 248 1.36 15.83 -18.48
N ASP A 249 2.19 16.38 -19.37
CA ASP A 249 2.97 15.59 -20.34
C ASP A 249 3.96 14.65 -19.65
N GLU A 250 4.59 15.09 -18.56
CA GLU A 250 5.53 14.26 -17.79
C GLU A 250 4.79 13.16 -17.03
N VAL A 251 3.60 13.45 -16.49
CA VAL A 251 2.75 12.44 -15.85
C VAL A 251 2.36 11.35 -16.85
N LEU A 252 1.96 11.73 -18.06
CA LEU A 252 1.63 10.77 -19.12
C LEU A 252 2.86 9.97 -19.59
N ALA A 253 4.03 10.59 -19.70
CA ALA A 253 5.27 9.88 -20.02
C ALA A 253 5.66 8.85 -18.95
N LEU A 254 5.50 9.20 -17.67
CA LEU A 254 5.71 8.27 -16.54
C LEU A 254 4.68 7.14 -16.54
N TYR A 255 3.42 7.46 -16.87
CA TYR A 255 2.37 6.46 -17.04
C TYR A 255 2.71 5.45 -18.13
N ASP A 256 3.01 5.94 -19.34
CA ASP A 256 3.25 5.13 -20.53
C ASP A 256 4.57 4.34 -20.46
N GLY A 257 5.55 4.84 -19.69
CA GLY A 257 6.82 4.18 -19.47
C GLY A 257 6.82 3.34 -18.20
N PRO A 258 7.42 3.83 -17.11
CA PRO A 258 7.73 3.01 -15.94
C PRO A 258 6.53 2.53 -15.11
N ILE A 259 5.38 3.21 -15.13
CA ILE A 259 4.22 2.83 -14.31
C ILE A 259 3.41 1.72 -15.00
N TYR A 260 3.04 1.91 -16.27
CA TYR A 260 2.12 1.00 -16.96
C TYR A 260 2.59 0.55 -18.36
N GLY A 261 3.80 0.93 -18.80
CA GLY A 261 4.35 0.49 -20.09
C GLY A 261 4.54 -1.03 -20.19
N ALA A 262 4.91 -1.68 -19.08
CA ALA A 262 4.98 -3.14 -18.99
C ALA A 262 3.61 -3.81 -18.79
N ARG A 263 2.54 -3.02 -18.58
CA ARG A 263 1.15 -3.46 -18.39
C ARG A 263 1.00 -4.59 -17.36
N SER A 264 1.68 -4.44 -16.23
CA SER A 264 1.63 -5.42 -15.14
C SER A 264 0.19 -5.71 -14.72
N MET A 265 -0.11 -6.98 -14.45
CA MET A 265 -1.41 -7.44 -13.93
C MET A 265 -1.42 -7.62 -12.40
N LEU A 266 -0.32 -7.25 -11.72
CA LEU A 266 -0.27 -7.25 -10.26
C LEU A 266 -1.16 -6.12 -9.73
N ALA A 267 -2.03 -6.44 -8.77
CA ALA A 267 -2.98 -5.47 -8.21
C ALA A 267 -2.29 -4.19 -7.71
N LEU A 268 -1.16 -4.32 -7.00
CA LEU A 268 -0.34 -3.19 -6.54
C LEU A 268 -0.03 -2.17 -7.65
N ASN A 269 0.42 -2.64 -8.81
CA ASN A 269 0.81 -1.77 -9.93
C ASN A 269 -0.42 -1.16 -10.63
N MET A 270 -1.50 -1.93 -10.70
CA MET A 270 -2.73 -1.45 -11.34
C MET A 270 -3.47 -0.42 -10.47
N VAL A 271 -3.37 -0.51 -9.15
CA VAL A 271 -3.85 0.50 -8.20
C VAL A 271 -3.21 1.86 -8.52
N ASP A 272 -1.89 1.91 -8.61
CA ASP A 272 -1.14 3.13 -8.94
C ASP A 272 -1.54 3.70 -10.30
N ALA A 273 -1.60 2.84 -11.32
CA ALA A 273 -2.03 3.22 -12.67
C ALA A 273 -3.47 3.78 -12.69
N SER A 274 -4.38 3.19 -11.92
CA SER A 274 -5.78 3.67 -11.83
C SER A 274 -5.84 5.02 -11.13
N ALA A 275 -5.10 5.15 -10.02
CA ALA A 275 -5.09 6.35 -9.19
C ALA A 275 -4.53 7.59 -9.92
N ILE A 276 -3.50 7.43 -10.76
CA ILE A 276 -2.95 8.55 -11.53
C ILE A 276 -3.80 8.92 -12.74
N LEU A 277 -4.37 7.94 -13.46
CA LEU A 277 -5.32 8.24 -14.54
C LEU A 277 -6.59 8.91 -14.02
N TRP A 278 -7.08 8.48 -12.85
CA TRP A 278 -8.26 9.10 -12.25
C TRP A 278 -7.99 10.57 -11.90
N ARG A 279 -6.82 10.89 -11.34
CA ARG A 279 -6.39 12.27 -11.08
C ARG A 279 -6.38 13.14 -12.36
N LEU A 280 -5.87 12.59 -13.47
CA LEU A 280 -5.90 13.27 -14.78
C LEU A 280 -7.34 13.46 -15.28
N TYR A 281 -8.19 12.44 -15.14
CA TYR A 281 -9.62 12.49 -15.50
C TYR A 281 -10.41 13.53 -14.69
N LEU A 282 -10.16 13.62 -13.38
CA LEU A 282 -10.71 14.65 -12.50
C LEU A 282 -10.30 16.06 -12.95
N GLY A 283 -9.04 16.22 -13.37
CA GLY A 283 -8.50 17.47 -13.92
C GLY A 283 -8.96 17.80 -15.35
N GLY A 284 -9.71 16.91 -16.01
CA GLY A 284 -10.19 17.11 -17.38
C GLY A 284 -9.13 16.92 -18.46
N ALA A 285 -7.99 16.27 -18.14
CA ALA A 285 -6.96 15.96 -19.12
C ALA A 285 -7.41 14.83 -20.06
N ASP A 286 -7.03 14.92 -21.33
CA ASP A 286 -7.24 13.84 -22.30
C ASP A 286 -6.22 12.72 -22.06
N VAL A 287 -6.71 11.56 -21.66
CA VAL A 287 -5.87 10.37 -21.40
C VAL A 287 -5.90 9.37 -22.56
N GLY A 288 -6.60 9.65 -23.65
CA GLY A 288 -6.73 8.78 -24.82
C GLY A 288 -7.24 7.37 -24.45
N ASP A 289 -6.66 6.34 -25.09
CA ASP A 289 -7.11 4.95 -24.95
C ASP A 289 -6.56 4.22 -23.69
N ARG A 290 -5.89 4.94 -22.77
CA ARG A 290 -5.18 4.34 -21.63
C ARG A 290 -6.10 3.57 -20.69
N TRP A 291 -7.34 4.02 -20.53
CA TRP A 291 -8.35 3.33 -19.72
C TRP A 291 -8.65 1.92 -20.24
N ALA A 292 -8.75 1.73 -21.56
CA ALA A 292 -9.17 0.45 -22.12
C ALA A 292 -8.20 -0.69 -21.76
N ALA A 293 -6.89 -0.44 -21.87
CA ALA A 293 -5.87 -1.43 -21.51
C ALA A 293 -5.89 -1.75 -20.00
N LEU A 294 -5.98 -0.72 -19.15
CA LEU A 294 -6.01 -0.90 -17.70
C LEU A 294 -7.27 -1.63 -17.23
N ALA A 295 -8.44 -1.26 -17.75
CA ALA A 295 -9.70 -1.92 -17.44
C ALA A 295 -9.70 -3.39 -17.90
N ALA A 296 -9.09 -3.70 -19.05
CA ALA A 296 -8.94 -5.08 -19.51
C ALA A 296 -8.10 -5.93 -18.54
N ASN A 297 -7.05 -5.36 -17.92
CA ASN A 297 -6.26 -6.05 -16.90
C ASN A 297 -7.03 -6.24 -15.58
N TRP A 298 -7.90 -5.30 -15.21
CA TRP A 298 -8.75 -5.42 -14.01
C TRP A 298 -9.92 -6.38 -14.18
N ALA A 299 -10.47 -6.54 -15.39
CA ALA A 299 -11.69 -7.31 -15.63
C ALA A 299 -11.65 -8.76 -15.10
N PRO A 300 -10.55 -9.53 -15.23
CA PRO A 300 -10.44 -10.87 -14.63
C PRO A 300 -10.56 -10.90 -13.10
N LYS A 301 -10.28 -9.76 -12.43
CA LYS A 301 -10.33 -9.62 -10.97
C LYS A 301 -11.63 -9.00 -10.45
N ALA A 302 -12.54 -8.58 -11.33
CA ALA A 302 -13.78 -7.90 -10.93
C ALA A 302 -14.65 -8.74 -9.97
N GLY A 303 -14.66 -10.06 -10.12
CA GLY A 303 -15.42 -10.97 -9.24
C GLY A 303 -14.70 -11.36 -7.94
N ALA A 304 -13.50 -10.80 -7.66
CA ALA A 304 -12.69 -11.24 -6.54
C ALA A 304 -13.05 -10.58 -5.21
N ALA A 305 -13.35 -9.27 -5.19
CA ALA A 305 -13.72 -8.49 -3.99
C ALA A 305 -12.95 -8.87 -2.71
N ASN A 306 -11.65 -9.17 -2.82
CA ASN A 306 -10.85 -9.75 -1.74
C ASN A 306 -10.12 -8.68 -0.92
N TYR A 307 -10.01 -7.47 -1.46
CA TYR A 307 -9.47 -6.31 -0.75
C TYR A 307 -10.14 -5.03 -1.27
N ALA A 308 -10.95 -4.40 -0.42
CA ALA A 308 -11.79 -3.24 -0.73
C ALA A 308 -11.04 -2.06 -1.38
N PHE A 309 -9.77 -1.89 -1.03
CA PHE A 309 -8.91 -0.86 -1.63
C PHE A 309 -8.66 -1.12 -3.12
N ASN A 310 -8.38 -2.37 -3.50
CA ASN A 310 -8.17 -2.77 -4.89
C ASN A 310 -9.47 -2.58 -5.70
N ASP A 311 -10.62 -2.92 -5.10
CA ASP A 311 -11.93 -2.77 -5.72
C ASP A 311 -12.22 -1.31 -6.10
N ALA A 312 -11.93 -0.36 -5.22
CA ALA A 312 -12.13 1.07 -5.50
C ALA A 312 -11.32 1.54 -6.73
N HIS A 313 -10.09 1.05 -6.88
CA HIS A 313 -9.23 1.38 -8.02
C HIS A 313 -9.66 0.66 -9.31
N ALA A 314 -10.12 -0.59 -9.21
CA ALA A 314 -10.73 -1.29 -10.33
C ALA A 314 -11.98 -0.55 -10.84
N MET A 315 -12.80 -0.01 -9.93
CA MET A 315 -13.95 0.80 -10.28
C MET A 315 -13.56 2.08 -11.04
N MET A 316 -12.49 2.79 -10.64
CA MET A 316 -11.97 3.92 -11.41
C MET A 316 -11.62 3.53 -12.84
N ALA A 317 -10.96 2.38 -13.02
CA ALA A 317 -10.59 1.89 -14.34
C ALA A 317 -11.81 1.51 -15.20
N PHE A 318 -12.81 0.81 -14.62
CA PHE A 318 -14.01 0.43 -15.35
C PHE A 318 -14.87 1.63 -15.73
N VAL A 319 -15.02 2.59 -14.82
CA VAL A 319 -15.73 3.85 -15.08
C VAL A 319 -15.01 4.67 -16.15
N GLY A 320 -13.69 4.85 -16.01
CA GLY A 320 -12.88 5.56 -16.99
C GLY A 320 -12.93 4.94 -18.40
N ALA A 321 -13.08 3.62 -18.49
CA ALA A 321 -13.25 2.88 -19.74
C ALA A 321 -14.71 2.78 -20.24
N GLY A 322 -15.69 3.24 -19.47
CA GLY A 322 -17.12 3.12 -19.81
C GLY A 322 -17.65 1.69 -19.85
N LEU A 323 -17.14 0.79 -18.98
CA LEU A 323 -17.48 -0.63 -19.00
C LEU A 323 -18.51 -1.02 -17.91
N ASP A 324 -19.79 -1.10 -18.28
CA ASP A 324 -20.87 -1.42 -17.33
C ASP A 324 -20.87 -2.86 -16.80
N ALA A 325 -20.45 -3.83 -17.63
CA ALA A 325 -20.45 -5.24 -17.24
C ALA A 325 -19.53 -5.52 -16.03
N PRO A 326 -18.22 -5.18 -16.06
CA PRO A 326 -17.34 -5.38 -14.90
C PRO A 326 -17.72 -4.51 -13.70
N VAL A 327 -18.32 -3.32 -13.90
CA VAL A 327 -18.90 -2.51 -12.81
C VAL A 327 -19.95 -3.32 -12.03
N ARG A 328 -20.90 -3.95 -12.72
CA ARG A 328 -21.93 -4.79 -12.07
C ARG A 328 -21.33 -6.00 -11.37
N THR A 329 -20.42 -6.71 -12.04
CA THR A 329 -19.72 -7.87 -11.45
C THR A 329 -19.01 -7.49 -10.14
N LEU A 330 -18.31 -6.34 -10.12
CA LEU A 330 -17.62 -5.87 -8.93
C LEU A 330 -18.57 -5.53 -7.79
N LEU A 331 -19.67 -4.82 -8.07
CA LEU A 331 -20.67 -4.48 -7.06
C LEU A 331 -21.39 -5.70 -6.50
N GLU A 332 -21.64 -6.73 -7.33
CA GLU A 332 -22.19 -8.01 -6.88
C GLU A 332 -21.19 -8.76 -5.98
N ALA A 333 -19.92 -8.84 -6.38
CA ALA A 333 -18.87 -9.47 -5.58
C ALA A 333 -18.68 -8.76 -4.21
N GLN A 334 -18.77 -7.42 -4.16
CA GLN A 334 -18.73 -6.68 -2.90
C GLN A 334 -19.92 -7.00 -1.98
N ARG A 335 -21.13 -7.20 -2.52
CA ARG A 335 -22.29 -7.61 -1.73
C ARG A 335 -22.09 -8.97 -1.09
N GLU A 336 -21.51 -9.91 -1.82
CA GLU A 336 -21.14 -11.23 -1.28
C GLU A 336 -20.05 -11.10 -0.21
N ALA A 337 -19.00 -10.31 -0.47
CA ALA A 337 -17.91 -10.10 0.48
C ALA A 337 -18.38 -9.50 1.82
N MET A 338 -19.32 -8.56 1.79
CA MET A 338 -19.91 -7.96 3.00
C MET A 338 -20.71 -8.95 3.87
N ALA A 339 -21.12 -10.09 3.33
CA ALA A 339 -21.76 -11.17 4.10
C ALA A 339 -20.73 -12.08 4.82
N GLY A 340 -19.44 -11.89 4.55
CA GLY A 340 -18.35 -12.60 5.22
C GLY A 340 -18.14 -12.16 6.67
N ASN A 341 -17.19 -12.83 7.33
CA ASN A 341 -16.80 -12.55 8.71
C ASN A 341 -15.30 -12.26 8.88
N ASP A 342 -14.63 -11.95 7.77
CA ASP A 342 -13.25 -11.47 7.73
C ASP A 342 -13.20 -9.95 7.84
N ASP A 343 -11.98 -9.40 7.91
CA ASP A 343 -11.82 -7.95 8.05
C ASP A 343 -12.21 -7.20 6.77
N ASN A 344 -12.04 -7.84 5.60
CA ASN A 344 -12.40 -7.24 4.33
C ASN A 344 -13.91 -7.02 4.19
N ALA A 345 -14.75 -7.85 4.80
CA ALA A 345 -16.19 -7.61 4.89
C ALA A 345 -16.50 -6.24 5.51
N THR A 346 -15.75 -5.84 6.55
CA THR A 346 -15.91 -4.53 7.19
C THR A 346 -15.25 -3.40 6.39
N PHE A 347 -14.07 -3.65 5.80
CA PHE A 347 -13.42 -2.67 4.90
C PHE A 347 -14.33 -2.30 3.72
N THR A 348 -14.96 -3.32 3.12
CA THR A 348 -15.90 -3.17 2.01
C THR A 348 -17.14 -2.44 2.46
N ARG A 349 -17.77 -2.87 3.57
CA ARG A 349 -19.02 -2.27 4.05
C ARG A 349 -18.89 -0.81 4.48
N ASP A 350 -17.86 -0.49 5.25
CA ASP A 350 -17.72 0.83 5.87
C ASP A 350 -17.19 1.88 4.89
N VAL A 351 -16.29 1.48 3.97
CA VAL A 351 -15.58 2.43 3.08
C VAL A 351 -15.63 2.00 1.62
N GLY A 352 -15.21 0.77 1.31
CA GLY A 352 -14.98 0.33 -0.08
C GLY A 352 -16.22 0.40 -0.97
N HIS A 353 -17.36 -0.11 -0.51
CA HIS A 353 -18.61 -0.16 -1.26
C HIS A 353 -19.24 1.23 -1.44
N PRO A 354 -19.39 2.07 -0.39
CA PRO A 354 -19.80 3.46 -0.58
C PRO A 354 -18.89 4.23 -1.54
N LEU A 355 -17.57 4.08 -1.44
CA LEU A 355 -16.62 4.73 -2.33
C LEU A 355 -16.77 4.26 -3.78
N THR A 356 -16.92 2.95 -3.98
CA THR A 356 -17.12 2.32 -5.30
C THR A 356 -18.40 2.85 -5.96
N LEU A 357 -19.50 2.94 -5.20
CA LEU A 357 -20.74 3.56 -5.69
C LEU A 357 -20.55 5.06 -5.99
N GLY A 358 -19.80 5.79 -5.16
CA GLY A 358 -19.51 7.20 -5.36
C GLY A 358 -18.69 7.47 -6.62
N ILE A 359 -17.68 6.64 -6.90
CA ILE A 359 -16.87 6.70 -8.13
C ILE A 359 -17.76 6.43 -9.36
N LYS A 360 -18.63 5.42 -9.29
CA LYS A 360 -19.61 5.15 -10.34
C LYS A 360 -20.54 6.34 -10.59
N ALA A 361 -21.13 6.89 -9.52
CA ALA A 361 -22.02 8.04 -9.62
C ALA A 361 -21.31 9.28 -10.22
N PHE A 362 -20.05 9.50 -9.84
CA PHE A 362 -19.21 10.55 -10.42
C PHE A 362 -19.04 10.36 -11.94
N GLY A 363 -18.70 9.14 -12.38
CA GLY A 363 -18.54 8.81 -13.79
C GLY A 363 -19.81 8.96 -14.62
N GLU A 364 -20.97 8.74 -14.01
CA GLU A 364 -22.29 8.95 -14.63
C GLU A 364 -22.73 10.43 -14.63
N GLY A 365 -21.90 11.34 -14.10
CA GLY A 365 -22.23 12.76 -13.96
C GLY A 365 -23.24 13.06 -12.85
N ASN A 366 -23.59 12.08 -12.02
CA ASN A 366 -24.46 12.26 -10.86
C ASN A 366 -23.66 12.74 -9.64
N TYR A 367 -23.16 13.97 -9.72
CA TYR A 367 -22.33 14.56 -8.68
C TYR A 367 -23.00 14.68 -7.29
N PRO A 368 -24.31 15.00 -7.17
CA PRO A 368 -24.99 15.00 -5.86
C PRO A 368 -24.96 13.64 -5.17
N GLU A 369 -25.16 12.54 -5.90
CA GLU A 369 -25.07 11.19 -5.35
C GLU A 369 -23.62 10.85 -4.96
N ALA A 370 -22.65 11.19 -5.80
CA ALA A 370 -21.24 11.02 -5.47
C ALA A 370 -20.85 11.74 -4.16
N ILE A 371 -21.32 12.97 -3.97
CA ILE A 371 -21.15 13.74 -2.72
C ILE A 371 -21.79 13.00 -1.54
N GLY A 372 -23.04 12.56 -1.70
CA GLY A 372 -23.79 11.85 -0.65
C GLY A 372 -23.12 10.57 -0.18
N LEU A 373 -22.43 9.86 -1.08
CA LEU A 373 -21.73 8.62 -0.80
C LEU A 373 -20.30 8.81 -0.27
N ILE A 374 -19.56 9.79 -0.81
CA ILE A 374 -18.14 10.00 -0.47
C ILE A 374 -17.97 10.85 0.78
N ARG A 375 -18.79 11.89 0.98
CA ARG A 375 -18.62 12.80 2.11
C ARG A 375 -18.67 12.11 3.49
N PRO A 376 -19.58 11.14 3.75
CA PRO A 376 -19.67 10.49 5.06
C PRO A 376 -18.46 9.62 5.41
N ILE A 377 -17.75 9.06 4.42
CA ILE A 377 -16.67 8.09 4.66
C ILE A 377 -15.31 8.76 4.92
N ARG A 378 -15.16 10.07 4.66
CA ARG A 378 -13.87 10.78 4.79
C ARG A 378 -13.18 10.58 6.14
N ALA A 379 -13.95 10.66 7.23
CA ALA A 379 -13.43 10.55 8.60
C ALA A 379 -12.95 9.13 8.96
N ILE A 380 -13.29 8.13 8.15
CA ILE A 380 -12.95 6.73 8.37
C ILE A 380 -12.26 6.09 7.17
N ALA A 381 -11.87 6.89 6.16
CA ALA A 381 -11.35 6.38 4.89
C ALA A 381 -10.08 5.54 5.07
N ASN A 382 -9.31 5.74 6.13
CA ASN A 382 -8.15 4.90 6.44
C ASN A 382 -8.53 3.43 6.75
N ARG A 383 -9.77 3.12 7.14
CA ARG A 383 -10.15 1.76 7.60
C ARG A 383 -9.97 0.66 6.56
N PHE A 384 -9.90 0.98 5.28
CA PHE A 384 -9.62 0.00 4.23
C PHE A 384 -8.16 0.00 3.73
N GLY A 385 -7.26 0.69 4.42
CA GLY A 385 -5.83 0.77 4.11
C GLY A 385 -5.43 1.90 3.16
N GLY A 386 -4.29 1.70 2.50
CA GLY A 386 -3.57 2.71 1.71
C GLY A 386 -2.76 3.68 2.58
N SER A 387 -2.02 4.57 1.95
CA SER A 387 -1.39 5.74 2.61
C SER A 387 -2.21 7.01 2.42
N HIS A 388 -1.84 8.10 3.09
CA HIS A 388 -2.49 9.41 2.88
C HIS A 388 -2.42 9.86 1.42
N ALA A 389 -1.26 9.72 0.78
CA ALA A 389 -1.06 10.06 -0.63
C ALA A 389 -1.98 9.25 -1.56
N GLN A 390 -2.16 7.94 -1.30
CA GLN A 390 -3.05 7.12 -2.12
C GLN A 390 -4.52 7.51 -1.92
N ARG A 391 -4.94 7.74 -0.67
CA ARG A 391 -6.31 8.12 -0.32
C ARG A 391 -6.71 9.54 -0.73
N ASP A 392 -5.76 10.45 -1.03
CA ASP A 392 -6.05 11.82 -1.47
C ASP A 392 -7.02 11.88 -2.67
N VAL A 393 -7.04 10.82 -3.50
CA VAL A 393 -7.97 10.67 -4.62
C VAL A 393 -9.45 10.75 -4.20
N ILE A 394 -9.77 10.37 -2.96
CA ILE A 394 -11.13 10.44 -2.39
C ILE A 394 -11.54 11.91 -2.20
N ASP A 395 -10.68 12.71 -1.56
CA ASP A 395 -10.93 14.14 -1.37
C ASP A 395 -10.92 14.89 -2.71
N LEU A 396 -10.01 14.54 -3.63
CA LEU A 396 -9.99 15.09 -4.99
C LEU A 396 -11.31 14.82 -5.74
N THR A 397 -11.83 13.60 -5.66
CA THR A 397 -13.10 13.22 -6.30
C THR A 397 -14.26 14.01 -5.69
N LEU A 398 -14.28 14.18 -4.36
CA LEU A 398 -15.33 14.94 -3.68
C LEU A 398 -15.28 16.44 -3.99
N ILE A 399 -14.08 17.04 -4.01
CA ILE A 399 -13.89 18.45 -4.40
C ILE A 399 -14.41 18.65 -5.83
N GLU A 400 -14.02 17.79 -6.76
CA GLU A 400 -14.54 17.87 -8.13
C GLU A 400 -16.04 17.66 -8.22
N ALA A 401 -16.61 16.74 -7.44
CA ALA A 401 -18.05 16.52 -7.43
C ALA A 401 -18.79 17.79 -6.97
N ALA A 402 -18.32 18.44 -5.90
CA ALA A 402 -18.90 19.69 -5.41
C ALA A 402 -18.78 20.82 -6.46
N LEU A 403 -17.60 20.97 -7.07
CA LEU A 403 -17.37 21.97 -8.12
C LEU A 403 -18.29 21.75 -9.33
N ARG A 404 -18.39 20.51 -9.82
CA ARG A 404 -19.19 20.17 -11.02
C ARG A 404 -20.70 20.12 -10.74
N ALA A 405 -21.10 19.92 -9.49
CA ALA A 405 -22.50 20.05 -9.04
C ALA A 405 -22.95 21.51 -8.93
N GLY A 406 -22.02 22.48 -8.92
CA GLY A 406 -22.32 23.87 -8.60
C GLY A 406 -22.64 24.11 -7.12
N ASP A 407 -22.25 23.20 -6.22
CA ASP A 407 -22.42 23.39 -4.77
C ASP A 407 -21.30 24.28 -4.23
N GLY A 408 -21.46 25.59 -4.42
CA GLY A 408 -20.44 26.59 -4.06
C GLY A 408 -20.05 26.55 -2.59
N ALA A 409 -21.03 26.39 -1.68
CA ALA A 409 -20.76 26.34 -0.24
C ALA A 409 -19.91 25.14 0.15
N LEU A 410 -20.22 23.95 -0.38
CA LEU A 410 -19.43 22.76 -0.12
C LEU A 410 -18.05 22.85 -0.79
N ALA A 411 -17.98 23.32 -2.04
CA ALA A 411 -16.73 23.48 -2.77
C ALA A 411 -15.78 24.41 -1.99
N THR A 412 -16.23 25.60 -1.58
CA THR A 412 -15.43 26.54 -0.78
C THR A 412 -14.91 25.92 0.51
N ALA A 413 -15.77 25.18 1.24
CA ALA A 413 -15.36 24.54 2.48
C ALA A 413 -14.25 23.49 2.25
N LEU A 414 -14.43 22.60 1.27
CA LEU A 414 -13.47 21.54 0.98
C LEU A 414 -12.15 22.09 0.42
N THR A 415 -12.19 23.12 -0.42
CA THR A 415 -10.97 23.75 -0.94
C THR A 415 -10.21 24.49 0.15
N ALA A 416 -10.91 25.10 1.12
CA ALA A 416 -10.27 25.71 2.29
C ALA A 416 -9.57 24.65 3.17
N GLU A 417 -10.22 23.51 3.42
CA GLU A 417 -9.59 22.37 4.10
C GLU A 417 -8.32 21.91 3.36
N ARG A 418 -8.39 21.77 2.03
CA ARG A 418 -7.23 21.38 1.22
C ARG A 418 -6.12 22.41 1.26
N SER A 419 -6.41 23.71 1.14
CA SER A 419 -5.38 24.76 1.26
C SER A 419 -4.70 24.75 2.63
N MET A 420 -5.41 24.40 3.70
CA MET A 420 -4.79 24.22 5.02
C MET A 420 -3.89 22.99 5.09
N ALA A 421 -4.29 21.88 4.47
CA ALA A 421 -3.50 20.65 4.45
C ALA A 421 -2.31 20.71 3.47
N ARG A 422 -2.43 21.50 2.40
CA ARG A 422 -1.50 21.57 1.26
C ARG A 422 -1.25 23.04 0.87
N PRO A 423 -0.64 23.86 1.74
CA PRO A 423 -0.57 25.31 1.57
C PRO A 423 0.22 25.76 0.32
N ASP A 424 1.28 25.03 -0.03
CA ASP A 424 2.14 25.38 -1.16
C ASP A 424 1.81 24.59 -2.45
N SER A 425 0.71 23.83 -2.45
CA SER A 425 0.26 23.06 -3.63
C SER A 425 -0.37 23.98 -4.68
N PRO A 426 0.15 24.02 -5.93
CA PRO A 426 -0.48 24.74 -7.03
C PRO A 426 -1.88 24.21 -7.36
N LEU A 427 -2.11 22.90 -7.20
CA LEU A 427 -3.42 22.27 -7.37
C LEU A 427 -4.43 22.76 -6.33
N ALA A 428 -4.03 22.90 -5.06
CA ALA A 428 -4.90 23.47 -4.03
C ALA A 428 -5.29 24.92 -4.39
N ALA A 429 -4.34 25.73 -4.86
CA ALA A 429 -4.63 27.08 -5.32
C ALA A 429 -5.58 27.11 -6.54
N LEU A 430 -5.46 26.15 -7.46
CA LEU A 430 -6.37 26.00 -8.59
C LEU A 430 -7.80 25.73 -8.15
N PHE A 431 -8.01 24.80 -7.21
CA PHE A 431 -9.35 24.52 -6.72
C PHE A 431 -9.98 25.71 -6.00
N SER A 432 -9.20 26.43 -5.18
CA SER A 432 -9.70 27.63 -4.49
C SER A 432 -10.16 28.72 -5.46
N ARG A 433 -9.47 28.91 -6.60
CA ARG A 433 -9.92 29.83 -7.66
C ARG A 433 -11.24 29.37 -8.27
N ARG A 434 -11.34 28.09 -8.65
CA ARG A 434 -12.57 27.52 -9.24
C ARG A 434 -13.76 27.61 -8.30
N ALA A 435 -13.57 27.44 -7.00
CA ALA A 435 -14.64 27.57 -6.01
C ALA A 435 -15.08 29.04 -5.84
N ALA A 436 -14.15 30.00 -5.95
CA ALA A 436 -14.49 31.43 -5.93
C ALA A 436 -15.34 31.83 -7.14
N ASP A 437 -14.99 31.34 -8.34
CA ASP A 437 -15.72 31.62 -9.58
C ASP A 437 -17.18 31.11 -9.54
N LEU A 438 -17.47 30.05 -8.75
CA LEU A 438 -18.84 29.56 -8.53
C LEU A 438 -19.67 30.47 -7.63
N SER A 439 -19.03 31.24 -6.74
CA SER A 439 -19.73 32.11 -5.79
C SER A 439 -20.10 33.47 -6.38
N GLU A 440 -19.49 33.82 -7.51
CA GLU A 440 -19.75 35.06 -8.26
C GLU A 440 -20.87 34.92 -9.29
N ASN A 441 -21.31 33.68 -9.57
CA ASN A 441 -22.42 33.34 -10.47
C ASN A 441 -23.66 32.90 -9.67
#